data_AF-W1XGH7-F1
#
_entry.id   AF-W1XGH7-F1
#
_cell.length_a   1.000
_cell.length_b   1.000
_cell.length_c   1.000
_cell.angle_alpha   90.00
_cell.angle_beta   90.00
_cell.angle_gamma   90.00
#
_symmetry.space_group_name_H-M   'P 1'
#
loop_
_entity.id
_entity.type
_entity.pdbx_description
1 polymer ?
#
loop_
_entity_poly.entity_id
_entity_poly.type
_entity_poly.pdbx_seq_one_letter_code
_entity_poly.pdbx_strand_id
1 'polypeptide(L)'
;YVDHTLLRPTATWDDIKEVCEDGIRYKTASVCIPPDFVASAHEAYPELNICTVIGFPLGYETTEVKVAETKQAIEEGASEIDMVINLGDVKQ
;
A
#
# COMPACT_ATOMS: atom_id res chain seq x y z
N TYR A 1 10.64 -14.54 1.34
CA TYR A 1 10.38 -13.13 1.00
C TYR A 1 8.95 -12.85 1.40
N VAL A 2 8.74 -11.85 2.26
CA VAL A 2 7.47 -11.54 2.94
C VAL A 2 7.23 -10.06 2.77
N ASP A 3 5.98 -9.66 2.60
CA ASP A 3 5.57 -8.26 2.61
C ASP A 3 5.05 -7.96 4.02
N HIS A 4 5.69 -7.02 4.70
CA HIS A 4 5.30 -6.69 6.06
C HIS A 4 4.16 -5.68 6.03
N THR A 5 2.96 -6.15 6.39
CA THR A 5 1.72 -5.44 6.11
C THR A 5 1.11 -4.81 7.35
N LEU A 6 0.67 -3.55 7.24
CA LEU A 6 -0.24 -2.90 8.19
C LEU A 6 -1.30 -2.11 7.43
N LEU A 7 -2.53 -2.63 7.38
CA LEU A 7 -3.67 -2.01 6.69
C LEU A 7 -4.87 -1.76 7.62
N ARG A 8 -4.62 -1.63 8.92
CA ARG A 8 -5.67 -1.34 9.89
C ARG A 8 -6.18 0.10 9.68
N PRO A 9 -7.50 0.36 9.63
CA PRO A 9 -8.05 1.70 9.39
C PRO A 9 -7.66 2.77 10.42
N THR A 10 -7.20 2.35 11.60
CA THR A 10 -6.76 3.24 12.68
C THR A 10 -5.23 3.30 12.80
N ALA A 11 -4.49 2.84 11.79
CA ALA A 11 -3.04 2.97 11.77
C ALA A 11 -2.64 4.45 11.80
N THR A 12 -1.69 4.77 12.67
CA THR A 12 -1.09 6.09 12.81
C THR A 12 0.25 6.12 12.10
N TRP A 13 0.79 7.33 11.88
CA TRP A 13 2.12 7.48 11.32
C TRP A 13 3.22 6.76 12.14
N ASP A 14 3.10 6.75 13.47
CA ASP A 14 4.07 6.05 14.31
C ASP A 14 3.98 4.53 14.16
N ASP A 15 2.78 3.98 13.98
CA ASP A 15 2.63 2.55 13.64
C ASP A 15 3.28 2.22 12.27
N ILE A 16 3.17 3.13 11.29
CA ILE A 16 3.76 2.94 9.95
C ILE A 16 5.29 2.98 10.00
N LYS A 17 5.88 3.87 10.81
CA LYS A 17 7.33 3.88 11.03
C LYS A 17 7.82 2.57 11.61
N GLU A 18 7.13 2.02 12.62
CA GLU A 18 7.49 0.74 13.22
C GLU A 18 7.52 -0.36 12.16
N VAL A 19 6.52 -0.43 11.30
CA VAL A 19 6.45 -1.39 10.19
C VAL A 19 7.58 -1.17 9.17
N CYS A 20 7.91 0.08 8.85
CA CYS A 20 9.02 0.39 7.93
C CYS A 20 10.38 -0.01 8.53
N GLU A 21 10.60 0.31 9.80
CA GLU A 21 11.81 -0.05 10.55
C GLU A 21 11.98 -1.57 10.65
N ASP A 22 10.88 -2.29 10.93
CA ASP A 22 10.87 -3.75 10.93
C ASP A 22 11.12 -4.32 9.54
N GLY A 23 10.56 -3.72 8.49
CA GLY A 23 10.81 -4.09 7.10
C GLY A 23 12.31 -4.05 6.75
N ILE A 24 12.99 -2.97 7.14
CA ILE A 24 14.44 -2.81 6.97
C ILE A 24 15.19 -3.82 7.85
N ARG A 25 14.84 -3.92 9.13
CA ARG A 25 15.53 -4.77 10.12
C ARG A 25 15.52 -6.23 9.73
N TYR A 26 14.36 -6.73 9.29
CA TYR A 26 14.16 -8.12 8.92
C TYR A 26 14.37 -8.40 7.43
N LYS A 27 14.70 -7.37 6.63
CA LYS A 27 14.97 -7.46 5.20
C LYS A 27 13.79 -8.10 4.46
N THR A 28 12.61 -7.56 4.71
CA THR A 28 11.38 -7.95 4.02
C THR A 28 11.48 -7.59 2.54
N ALA A 29 10.62 -8.17 1.70
CA ALA A 29 10.65 -7.88 0.27
C ALA A 29 10.11 -6.46 0.00
N SER A 30 8.97 -6.16 0.63
CA SER A 30 8.37 -4.84 0.70
C SER A 30 7.69 -4.62 2.06
N VAL A 31 7.18 -3.41 2.27
CA VAL A 31 6.16 -3.11 3.29
C VAL A 31 4.86 -2.74 2.60
N CYS A 32 3.74 -3.26 3.08
CA CYS A 32 2.42 -2.98 2.52
C CYS A 32 1.61 -2.09 3.47
N ILE A 33 1.38 -0.85 3.06
CA ILE A 33 0.80 0.22 3.91
C ILE A 33 -0.36 0.94 3.21
N PRO A 34 -1.23 1.67 3.94
CA PRO A 34 -2.34 2.39 3.33
C PRO A 34 -1.83 3.50 2.40
N PRO A 35 -2.53 3.81 1.29
CA PRO A 35 -2.07 4.76 0.27
C PRO A 35 -1.68 6.13 0.82
N ASP A 36 -2.43 6.65 1.79
CA ASP A 36 -2.21 7.95 2.44
C ASP A 36 -0.80 8.11 3.05
N PHE A 37 -0.13 7.00 3.38
CA PHE A 37 1.21 7.02 3.98
C PHE A 37 2.34 6.81 2.98
N VAL A 38 2.06 6.50 1.71
CA VAL A 38 3.08 6.14 0.71
C VAL A 38 4.12 7.25 0.55
N ALA A 39 3.69 8.48 0.31
CA ALA A 39 4.59 9.62 0.14
C ALA A 39 5.50 9.82 1.38
N SER A 40 4.91 9.76 2.58
CA SER A 40 5.63 9.95 3.83
C SER A 40 6.63 8.81 4.09
N ALA A 41 6.25 7.56 3.82
CA ALA A 41 7.10 6.40 3.96
C ALA A 41 8.25 6.41 2.93
N HIS A 42 7.97 6.81 1.69
CA HIS A 42 8.99 6.91 0.65
C HIS A 42 10.03 7.98 0.96
N GLU A 43 9.61 9.14 1.47
CA GLU A 43 10.52 10.20 1.89
C GLU A 43 11.39 9.77 3.09
N ALA A 44 10.79 9.13 4.10
CA ALA A 44 11.50 8.73 5.31
C ALA A 44 12.41 7.49 5.11
N TYR A 45 12.04 6.59 4.20
CA TYR A 45 12.70 5.30 3.98
C TYR A 45 12.91 5.02 2.48
N PRO A 46 13.75 5.81 1.77
CA PRO A 46 13.84 5.79 0.30
C PRO A 46 14.37 4.49 -0.31
N GLU A 47 15.05 3.66 0.48
CA GLU A 47 15.59 2.36 0.05
C GLU A 47 14.58 1.21 0.23
N LEU A 48 13.43 1.47 0.85
CA LEU A 48 12.41 0.46 1.14
C LEU A 48 11.46 0.31 -0.05
N ASN A 49 11.24 -0.92 -0.51
CA ASN A 49 10.17 -1.18 -1.48
C ASN A 49 8.82 -1.01 -0.78
N ILE A 50 8.00 -0.08 -1.26
CA ILE A 50 6.68 0.20 -0.70
C ILE A 50 5.63 -0.42 -1.62
N CYS A 51 4.85 -1.33 -1.05
CA CYS A 51 3.60 -1.83 -1.61
C CYS A 51 2.44 -1.02 -1.00
N THR A 52 1.42 -0.74 -1.80
CA THR A 52 0.15 -0.22 -1.29
C THR A 52 -1.03 -0.88 -1.97
N VAL A 53 -2.22 -0.66 -1.43
CA VAL A 53 -3.46 -1.30 -1.89
C VAL A 53 -4.36 -0.32 -2.61
N ILE A 54 -5.09 -0.78 -3.62
CA ILE A 54 -6.00 0.05 -4.44
C ILE A 54 -7.41 -0.53 -4.44
N GLY A 55 -8.43 0.30 -4.21
CA GLY A 55 -9.81 -0.14 -4.05
C GLY A 55 -10.02 -1.03 -2.81
N PHE A 56 -9.14 -0.94 -1.82
CA PHE A 56 -9.20 -1.78 -0.63
C PHE A 56 -10.22 -1.25 0.40
N PRO A 57 -10.96 -2.14 1.11
CA PRO A 57 -10.86 -3.61 1.06
C PRO A 57 -11.85 -4.29 0.11
N LEU A 58 -12.75 -3.56 -0.54
CA LEU A 58 -13.96 -4.16 -1.14
C LEU A 58 -13.88 -4.27 -2.66
N GLY A 59 -13.16 -3.38 -3.33
CA GLY A 59 -12.85 -3.45 -4.75
C GLY A 59 -14.01 -3.15 -5.68
N TYR A 60 -15.10 -2.55 -5.22
CA TYR A 60 -16.28 -2.24 -6.05
C TYR A 60 -16.25 -0.83 -6.67
N GLU A 61 -15.16 -0.09 -6.49
CA GLU A 61 -14.95 1.22 -7.09
C GLU A 61 -14.86 1.12 -8.62
N THR A 62 -15.24 2.19 -9.32
CA THR A 62 -15.14 2.21 -10.78
C THR A 62 -13.69 2.15 -11.24
N THR A 63 -13.47 1.71 -12.48
CA THR A 63 -12.14 1.64 -13.08
C THR A 63 -11.44 3.00 -13.05
N GLU A 64 -12.14 4.09 -13.34
CA GLU A 64 -11.56 5.44 -13.36
C GLU A 64 -11.04 5.84 -11.98
N VAL A 65 -11.75 5.49 -10.90
CA VAL A 65 -11.32 5.76 -9.53
C VAL A 65 -10.05 4.97 -9.21
N LYS A 66 -10.04 3.66 -9.49
CA LYS A 66 -8.84 2.83 -9.22
C LYS A 66 -7.63 3.26 -10.05
N VAL A 67 -7.83 3.69 -11.29
CA VAL A 67 -6.76 4.25 -12.13
C VAL A 67 -6.22 5.55 -11.55
N ALA A 68 -7.07 6.44 -11.04
CA ALA A 68 -6.62 7.68 -10.40
C ALA A 68 -5.82 7.39 -9.13
N GLU A 69 -6.33 6.53 -8.24
CA GLU A 69 -5.65 6.10 -7.01
C GLU A 69 -4.30 5.44 -7.31
N THR A 70 -4.25 4.58 -8.34
CA THR A 70 -3.01 3.90 -8.76
C THR A 70 -1.97 4.88 -9.27
N LYS A 71 -2.38 5.87 -10.09
CA LYS A 71 -1.46 6.89 -10.60
C LYS A 71 -0.86 7.72 -9.47
N GLN A 72 -1.70 8.14 -8.52
CA GLN A 72 -1.26 8.89 -7.36
C GLN A 72 -0.26 8.08 -6.52
N ALA A 73 -0.58 6.82 -6.20
CA ALA A 73 0.33 5.97 -5.44
C ALA A 73 1.72 5.80 -6.11
N ILE A 74 1.75 5.67 -7.43
CA ILE A 74 3.01 5.58 -8.20
C ILE A 74 3.77 6.92 -8.13
N GLU A 75 3.08 8.05 -8.30
CA GLU A 75 3.69 9.39 -8.19
C GLU A 75 4.25 9.66 -6.79
N GLU A 76 3.64 9.08 -5.76
CA GLU A 76 4.06 9.18 -4.36
C GLU A 76 5.18 8.20 -3.95
N GLY A 77 5.55 7.26 -4.83
CA GLY A 77 6.71 6.38 -4.64
C GLY A 77 6.40 4.92 -4.33
N ALA A 78 5.15 4.46 -4.52
CA ALA A 78 4.84 3.04 -4.45
C ALA A 78 5.57 2.26 -5.56
N SER A 79 6.26 1.20 -5.17
CA SER A 79 6.95 0.27 -6.09
C SER A 79 6.06 -0.89 -6.51
N GLU A 80 5.07 -1.23 -5.69
CA GLU A 80 4.13 -2.35 -5.88
C GLU A 80 2.70 -1.89 -5.62
N ILE A 81 1.76 -2.42 -6.39
CA ILE A 81 0.34 -2.07 -6.34
C ILE A 81 -0.49 -3.35 -6.20
N ASP A 82 -1.13 -3.50 -5.04
CA ASP A 82 -2.03 -4.61 -4.71
C ASP A 82 -3.49 -4.17 -4.89
N MET A 83 -4.03 -4.40 -6.07
CA MET A 83 -5.39 -3.99 -6.41
C MET A 83 -6.43 -5.03 -5.98
N VAL A 84 -7.48 -4.59 -5.29
CA VAL A 84 -8.64 -5.44 -5.01
C VAL A 84 -9.57 -5.46 -6.22
N ILE A 85 -9.83 -6.65 -6.77
CA ILE A 85 -10.77 -6.84 -7.88
C ILE A 85 -12.23 -6.67 -7.42
N ASN A 86 -13.13 -6.33 -8.34
CA ASN A 86 -14.55 -6.34 -8.04
C ASN A 86 -15.06 -7.79 -7.91
N LEU A 87 -15.19 -8.26 -6.67
CA LEU A 87 -15.65 -9.62 -6.39
C LEU A 87 -17.10 -9.87 -6.85
N GLY A 88 -17.93 -8.83 -6.91
CA GLY A 88 -19.28 -8.92 -7.45
C GLY A 88 -19.26 -9.32 -8.92
N ASP A 89 -18.42 -8.67 -9.72
CA ASP A 89 -18.25 -8.95 -11.16
C ASP A 89 -17.64 -10.32 -11.43
N VAL A 90 -16.74 -10.79 -10.56
CA VAL A 90 -16.11 -12.12 -10.73
C VAL A 90 -17.07 -13.26 -10.41
N LYS A 91 -17.98 -13.05 -9.47
CA LYS A 91 -18.90 -14.09 -8.99
C LYS A 91 -20.08 -14.33 -9.93
N GLN A 92 -20.41 -13.36 -10.78
CA GLN A 92 -21.62 -13.34 -11.59
C GLN A 92 -21.35 -13.65 -13.07
#